data_AF-A0A7K4LL68-F1
#
_entry.id   AF-A0A7K4LL68-F1
#
_cell.length_a   1.000
_cell.length_b   1.000
_cell.length_c   1.000
_cell.angle_alpha   90.00
_cell.angle_beta   90.00
_cell.angle_gamma   90.00
#
_symmetry.space_group_name_H-M   'P 1'
#
loop_
_entity.id
_entity.type
_entity.pdbx_description
1 polymer ?
#
loop_
_entity_poly.entity_id
_entity_poly.type
_entity_poly.pdbx_seq_one_letter_code
_entity_poly.pdbx_strand_id
1 'polypeptide(L)'
;DLNLHYRFLNWRRRIREIREVRAVRYQERFKHILVDGDTLSYHGNSGEVGCYVAPRPLTRDNNYFEVSIVDSGVRGTIAVGLVPQYYSLDHQPGWLPDSVAYHADDGKLYSGRAKGRQFGTKCSSGDRIGCGIELVSFEVQTAQIFFTKNGKRVGSTIMPLSPDGLFPAVGMHSLGEEVRLHLHAELATEEDDSVMMVDSYEDEWGRLHDVKVCGTV
;
A
#
# COMPACT_ATOMS: atom_id res chain seq x y z
N ASP A 1 12.73 31.85 41.84
CA ASP A 1 12.06 32.35 40.62
C ASP A 1 10.83 31.55 40.22
N LEU A 2 9.65 31.99 40.66
CA LEU A 2 8.34 31.43 40.29
C LEU A 2 8.09 31.48 38.77
N ASN A 3 8.66 32.46 38.07
CA ASN A 3 8.43 32.70 36.64
C ASN A 3 9.00 31.57 35.74
N LEU A 4 10.17 31.01 36.10
CA LEU A 4 10.77 29.88 35.39
C LEU A 4 9.94 28.58 35.54
N HIS A 5 9.37 28.36 36.72
CA HIS A 5 8.52 27.19 37.00
C HIS A 5 7.22 27.22 36.17
N TYR A 6 6.55 28.38 36.08
CA TYR A 6 5.36 28.56 35.26
C TYR A 6 5.64 28.40 33.75
N ARG A 7 6.77 28.91 33.25
CA ARG A 7 7.18 28.73 31.84
C ARG A 7 7.43 27.25 31.53
N PHE A 8 8.05 26.51 32.44
CA PHE A 8 8.31 25.07 32.27
C PHE A 8 7.02 24.23 32.28
N LEU A 9 6.06 24.55 33.15
CA LEU A 9 4.74 23.91 33.18
C LEU A 9 3.93 24.17 31.91
N ASN A 10 3.93 25.40 31.41
CA ASN A 10 3.23 25.76 30.17
C ASN A 10 3.87 25.08 28.94
N TRP A 11 5.20 25.01 28.89
CA TRP A 11 5.93 24.24 27.88
C TRP A 11 5.56 22.75 27.89
N ARG A 12 5.52 22.12 29.07
CA ARG A 12 5.11 20.72 29.22
C ARG A 12 3.67 20.46 28.78
N ARG A 13 2.72 21.36 29.13
CA ARG A 13 1.34 21.26 28.66
C ARG A 13 1.25 21.35 27.15
N ARG A 14 1.95 22.32 26.54
CA ARG A 14 1.97 22.50 25.09
C ARG A 14 2.62 21.32 24.36
N ILE A 15 3.69 20.73 24.90
CA ILE A 15 4.26 19.48 24.35
C ILE A 15 3.27 18.33 24.44
N ARG A 16 2.59 18.18 25.59
CA ARG A 16 1.61 17.10 25.77
C ARG A 16 0.46 17.26 24.79
N GLU A 17 -0.06 18.46 24.62
CA GLU A 17 -1.14 18.79 23.69
C GLU A 17 -0.71 18.55 22.23
N ILE A 18 0.51 18.96 21.84
CA ILE A 18 1.07 18.64 20.51
C ILE A 18 1.21 17.13 20.31
N ARG A 19 1.65 16.39 21.33
CA ARG A 19 1.79 14.93 21.28
C ARG A 19 0.45 14.24 21.16
N GLU A 20 -0.56 14.66 21.92
CA GLU A 20 -1.92 14.13 21.86
C GLU A 20 -2.56 14.41 20.50
N VAL A 21 -2.46 15.66 20.00
CA VAL A 21 -2.94 16.01 18.66
C VAL A 21 -2.24 15.21 17.56
N ARG A 22 -0.92 14.98 17.68
CA ARG A 22 -0.18 14.12 16.74
C ARG A 22 -0.59 12.65 16.88
N ALA A 23 -0.78 12.13 18.08
CA ALA A 23 -1.18 10.75 18.30
C ALA A 23 -2.56 10.45 17.68
N VAL A 24 -3.53 11.37 17.84
CA VAL A 24 -4.86 11.26 17.22
C VAL A 24 -4.76 11.31 15.68
N ARG A 25 -3.83 12.10 15.13
CA ARG A 25 -3.62 12.20 13.68
C ARG A 25 -3.06 10.94 13.03
N TYR A 26 -2.40 10.05 13.79
CA TYR A 26 -1.71 8.87 13.27
C TYR A 26 -2.30 7.55 13.78
N GLN A 27 -3.60 7.51 14.05
CA GLN A 27 -4.32 6.25 14.29
C GLN A 27 -4.89 5.72 12.97
N GLU A 28 -4.90 4.41 12.84
CA GLU A 28 -5.67 3.75 11.78
C GLU A 28 -7.16 4.07 11.97
N ARG A 29 -7.89 4.16 10.87
CA ARG A 29 -9.32 4.49 10.87
C ARG A 29 -10.04 3.49 9.99
N PHE A 30 -11.05 2.83 10.52
CA PHE A 30 -11.81 1.87 9.74
C PHE A 30 -13.27 1.75 10.18
N LYS A 31 -14.10 1.28 9.26
CA LYS A 31 -15.50 0.92 9.48
C LYS A 31 -15.85 -0.31 8.64
N HIS A 32 -16.70 -1.19 9.17
CA HIS A 32 -17.14 -2.45 8.52
C HIS A 32 -15.97 -3.33 8.02
N ILE A 33 -14.82 -3.24 8.68
CA ILE A 33 -13.62 -4.05 8.43
C ILE A 33 -13.11 -4.52 9.80
N LEU A 34 -12.80 -5.80 9.91
CA LEU A 34 -12.02 -6.35 11.02
C LEU A 34 -10.54 -6.26 10.67
N VAL A 35 -9.73 -5.87 11.65
CA VAL A 35 -8.27 -5.74 11.52
C VAL A 35 -7.62 -6.73 12.48
N ASP A 36 -6.88 -7.70 11.94
CA ASP A 36 -6.07 -8.66 12.70
C ASP A 36 -4.63 -8.66 12.17
N GLY A 37 -3.77 -7.89 12.85
CA GLY A 37 -2.44 -7.57 12.36
C GLY A 37 -2.51 -6.89 10.99
N ASP A 38 -1.90 -7.53 9.99
CA ASP A 38 -1.88 -7.04 8.61
C ASP A 38 -3.06 -7.56 7.77
N THR A 39 -3.97 -8.34 8.36
CA THR A 39 -5.14 -8.91 7.68
C THR A 39 -6.34 -8.00 7.89
N LEU A 40 -7.00 -7.65 6.79
CA LEU A 40 -8.23 -6.86 6.77
C LEU A 40 -9.35 -7.73 6.18
N SER A 41 -10.43 -7.92 6.91
CA SER A 41 -11.57 -8.74 6.47
C SER A 41 -12.86 -7.94 6.52
N TYR A 42 -13.69 -8.04 5.48
CA TYR A 42 -14.97 -7.34 5.43
C TYR A 42 -15.93 -7.83 6.53
N HIS A 43 -16.55 -6.88 7.23
CA HIS A 43 -17.48 -7.14 8.33
C HIS A 43 -18.61 -6.10 8.33
N GLY A 44 -19.20 -5.88 7.15
CA GLY A 44 -20.43 -5.10 6.97
C GLY A 44 -21.64 -5.98 6.69
N ASN A 45 -22.83 -5.40 6.84
CA ASN A 45 -24.10 -6.00 6.43
C ASN A 45 -24.40 -5.70 4.96
N SER A 46 -25.54 -6.18 4.46
CA SER A 46 -25.93 -6.03 3.06
C SER A 46 -25.93 -4.56 2.61
N GLY A 47 -25.02 -4.23 1.69
CA GLY A 47 -24.91 -2.91 1.05
C GLY A 47 -24.00 -1.90 1.76
N GLU A 48 -23.46 -2.22 2.94
CA GLU A 48 -22.54 -1.33 3.67
C GLU A 48 -21.13 -1.36 3.07
N VAL A 49 -20.51 -0.21 2.86
CA VAL A 49 -19.11 -0.16 2.42
C VAL A 49 -18.19 -0.24 3.63
N GLY A 50 -17.22 -1.14 3.60
CA GLY A 50 -16.09 -1.14 4.50
C GLY A 50 -14.94 -0.31 3.94
N CYS A 51 -14.26 0.42 4.81
CA CYS A 51 -13.12 1.25 4.43
C CYS A 51 -12.14 1.29 5.58
N TYR A 52 -10.86 1.13 5.26
CA TYR A 52 -9.71 1.21 6.13
C TYR A 52 -8.75 2.26 5.59
N VAL A 53 -8.24 3.11 6.47
CA VAL A 53 -7.23 4.13 6.18
C VAL A 53 -6.07 3.91 7.15
N ALA A 54 -4.87 3.74 6.58
CA ALA A 54 -3.65 3.49 7.32
C ALA A 54 -3.29 4.66 8.25
N PRO A 55 -2.51 4.42 9.32
CA PRO A 55 -2.18 5.45 10.31
C PRO A 55 -1.26 6.54 9.79
N ARG A 56 -0.48 6.30 8.72
CA ARG A 56 0.53 7.25 8.22
C ARG A 56 0.37 7.49 6.73
N PRO A 57 0.64 8.72 6.26
CA PRO A 57 0.70 8.97 4.82
C PRO A 57 1.93 8.30 4.23
N LEU A 58 1.90 8.11 2.91
CA LEU A 58 3.13 7.79 2.19
C LEU A 58 4.12 8.95 2.29
N THR A 59 5.40 8.61 2.28
CA THR A 59 6.52 9.55 2.40
C THR A 59 7.55 9.26 1.33
N ARG A 60 8.53 10.15 1.12
CA ARG A 60 9.64 9.90 0.19
C ARG A 60 10.35 8.56 0.43
N ASP A 61 10.56 8.18 1.69
CA ASP A 61 11.26 6.94 2.07
C ASP A 61 10.34 5.70 2.10
N ASN A 62 9.02 5.90 2.05
CA ASN A 62 8.02 4.83 2.07
C ASN A 62 6.86 5.27 1.19
N ASN A 63 7.10 5.27 -0.12
CA ASN A 63 6.25 5.86 -1.14
C ASN A 63 5.40 4.82 -1.87
N TYR A 64 5.39 3.57 -1.42
CA TYR A 64 4.72 2.45 -2.06
C TYR A 64 4.18 1.47 -1.02
N PHE A 65 3.03 0.89 -1.30
CA PHE A 65 2.46 -0.20 -0.52
C PHE A 65 1.73 -1.18 -1.43
N GLU A 66 1.52 -2.40 -0.94
CA GLU A 66 0.77 -3.42 -1.65
C GLU A 66 -0.33 -4.04 -0.80
N VAL A 67 -1.30 -4.63 -1.48
CA VAL A 67 -2.42 -5.35 -0.90
C VAL A 67 -2.56 -6.67 -1.66
N SER A 68 -2.40 -7.79 -0.94
CA SER A 68 -2.67 -9.12 -1.49
C SER A 68 -4.14 -9.47 -1.26
N ILE A 69 -4.84 -9.87 -2.32
CA ILE A 69 -6.21 -10.34 -2.20
C ILE A 69 -6.16 -11.79 -1.73
N VAL A 70 -6.52 -12.03 -0.48
CA VAL A 70 -6.59 -13.37 0.11
C VAL A 70 -7.85 -14.06 -0.39
N ASP A 71 -8.98 -13.38 -0.28
CA ASP A 71 -10.26 -13.83 -0.81
C ASP A 71 -11.01 -12.64 -1.43
N SER A 72 -11.45 -12.78 -2.69
CA SER A 72 -12.27 -11.78 -3.37
C SER A 72 -13.70 -11.71 -2.84
N GLY A 73 -14.13 -12.67 -2.03
CA GLY A 73 -15.50 -12.75 -1.55
C GLY A 73 -16.53 -12.88 -2.68
N VAL A 74 -17.76 -12.45 -2.41
CA VAL A 74 -18.90 -12.62 -3.33
C VAL A 74 -18.79 -11.75 -4.59
N ARG A 75 -18.28 -10.52 -4.49
CA ARG A 75 -18.28 -9.54 -5.59
C ARG A 75 -16.89 -9.09 -6.03
N GLY A 76 -15.83 -9.33 -5.25
CA GLY A 76 -14.49 -8.83 -5.57
C GLY A 76 -14.37 -7.31 -5.53
N THR A 77 -15.27 -6.63 -4.83
CA THR A 77 -15.40 -5.17 -4.75
C THR A 77 -14.39 -4.56 -3.77
N ILE A 78 -13.12 -4.86 -4.03
CA ILE A 78 -11.97 -4.42 -3.27
C ILE A 78 -11.34 -3.23 -3.99
N ALA A 79 -11.17 -2.11 -3.29
CA ALA A 79 -10.48 -0.93 -3.80
C ALA A 79 -9.18 -0.70 -3.06
N VAL A 80 -8.11 -0.39 -3.78
CA VAL A 80 -6.79 -0.07 -3.21
C VAL A 80 -6.34 1.27 -3.73
N GLY A 81 -5.94 2.17 -2.83
CA GLY A 81 -5.56 3.52 -3.26
C GLY A 81 -5.12 4.46 -2.16
N LEU A 82 -5.20 5.75 -2.47
CA LEU A 82 -4.77 6.84 -1.60
C LEU A 82 -5.93 7.81 -1.33
N VAL A 83 -6.04 8.24 -0.08
CA VAL A 83 -7.10 9.13 0.40
C VAL A 83 -6.53 10.23 1.31
N PRO A 84 -7.23 11.36 1.50
CA PRO A 84 -6.85 12.36 2.49
C PRO A 84 -7.08 11.86 3.92
N GLN A 85 -6.42 12.50 4.90
CA GLN A 85 -6.46 12.12 6.32
C GLN A 85 -7.88 11.89 6.87
N TYR A 86 -8.85 12.72 6.46
CA TYR A 86 -10.23 12.70 6.96
C TYR A 86 -11.23 12.15 5.92
N TYR A 87 -10.84 11.09 5.21
CA TYR A 87 -11.74 10.40 4.29
C TYR A 87 -12.96 9.79 5.00
N SER A 88 -14.10 9.75 4.31
CA SER A 88 -15.30 9.05 4.80
C SER A 88 -15.05 7.55 4.80
N LEU A 89 -15.42 6.88 5.89
CA LEU A 89 -15.27 5.41 6.01
C LEU A 89 -16.48 4.64 5.44
N ASP A 90 -17.46 5.35 4.88
CA ASP A 90 -18.68 4.80 4.27
C ASP A 90 -18.61 4.78 2.73
N HIS A 91 -17.45 5.11 2.17
CA HIS A 91 -17.23 5.19 0.73
C HIS A 91 -15.94 4.47 0.34
N GLN A 92 -15.95 3.87 -0.85
CA GLN A 92 -14.76 3.25 -1.42
C GLN A 92 -13.72 4.33 -1.73
N PRO A 93 -12.42 4.09 -1.47
CA PRO A 93 -11.35 4.92 -1.98
C PRO A 93 -11.53 5.25 -3.48
N GLY A 94 -11.27 6.51 -3.85
CA GLY A 94 -11.46 7.02 -5.21
C GLY A 94 -12.87 7.54 -5.54
N TRP A 95 -13.89 7.29 -4.70
CA TRP A 95 -15.27 7.75 -4.98
C TRP A 95 -15.53 9.20 -4.58
N LEU A 96 -14.81 9.72 -3.59
CA LEU A 96 -14.94 11.10 -3.11
C LEU A 96 -13.73 11.97 -3.54
N PRO A 97 -13.86 13.31 -3.55
CA PRO A 97 -12.77 14.23 -3.90
C PRO A 97 -11.46 13.94 -3.18
N ASP A 98 -10.35 14.37 -3.82
CA ASP A 98 -8.99 14.24 -3.31
C ASP A 98 -8.53 12.81 -2.99
N SER A 99 -9.20 11.80 -3.56
CA SER A 99 -8.80 10.41 -3.49
C SER A 99 -8.66 9.74 -4.85
N VAL A 100 -7.89 8.67 -4.90
CA VAL A 100 -7.73 7.82 -6.09
C VAL A 100 -7.61 6.35 -5.68
N ALA A 101 -8.19 5.44 -6.46
CA ALA A 101 -8.02 4.00 -6.24
C ALA A 101 -8.18 3.18 -7.50
N TYR A 102 -7.56 2.02 -7.50
CA TYR A 102 -7.74 0.95 -8.47
C TYR A 102 -8.68 -0.10 -7.88
N HIS A 103 -9.76 -0.42 -8.61
CA HIS A 103 -10.84 -1.29 -8.16
C HIS A 103 -10.69 -2.69 -8.79
N ALA A 104 -10.70 -3.73 -7.97
CA ALA A 104 -10.41 -5.10 -8.36
C ALA A 104 -11.51 -5.73 -9.23
N ASP A 105 -12.78 -5.43 -8.95
CA ASP A 105 -13.95 -6.03 -9.59
C ASP A 105 -14.09 -5.66 -11.07
N ASP A 106 -13.60 -4.48 -11.47
CA ASP A 106 -13.75 -3.96 -12.83
C ASP A 106 -12.45 -3.51 -13.49
N GLY A 107 -11.35 -3.44 -12.75
CA GLY A 107 -10.06 -3.00 -13.26
C GLY A 107 -10.01 -1.52 -13.62
N LYS A 108 -10.92 -0.69 -13.08
CA LYS A 108 -10.96 0.74 -13.38
C LYS A 108 -10.25 1.57 -12.33
N LEU A 109 -9.82 2.75 -12.76
CA LEU A 109 -9.34 3.79 -11.87
C LEU A 109 -10.48 4.74 -11.49
N TYR A 110 -10.67 4.94 -10.20
CA TYR A 110 -11.61 5.90 -9.62
C TYR A 110 -10.81 7.06 -9.04
N SER A 111 -11.20 8.29 -9.35
CA SER A 111 -10.53 9.50 -8.84
C SER A 111 -11.56 10.60 -8.65
N GLY A 112 -11.86 10.91 -7.39
CA GLY A 112 -12.78 11.99 -7.03
C GLY A 112 -14.28 11.73 -7.24
N ARG A 113 -14.69 10.58 -7.80
CA ARG A 113 -16.09 10.31 -8.17
C ARG A 113 -16.38 8.81 -8.36
N ALA A 114 -17.63 8.40 -8.11
CA ALA A 114 -18.12 7.03 -8.29
C ALA A 114 -18.32 6.60 -9.78
N LYS A 115 -17.49 7.11 -10.69
CA LYS A 115 -17.46 6.73 -12.11
C LYS A 115 -16.02 6.46 -12.53
N GLY A 116 -15.67 5.18 -12.56
CA GLY A 116 -14.34 4.72 -12.95
C GLY A 116 -14.04 4.93 -14.43
N ARG A 117 -12.75 5.03 -14.77
CA ARG A 117 -12.23 5.02 -16.14
C ARG A 117 -11.45 3.74 -16.41
N GLN A 118 -11.47 3.26 -17.66
CA GLN A 118 -10.66 2.11 -18.06
C GLN A 118 -9.19 2.37 -17.71
N PHE A 119 -8.54 1.38 -17.09
CA PHE A 119 -7.17 1.54 -16.59
C PHE A 119 -6.37 0.25 -16.66
N GLY A 120 -6.80 -0.78 -15.94
CA GLY A 120 -6.14 -2.09 -15.89
C GLY A 120 -7.11 -3.23 -16.18
N THR A 121 -6.72 -4.42 -15.73
CA THR A 121 -7.57 -5.63 -15.76
C THR A 121 -8.18 -5.87 -14.38
N LYS A 122 -9.15 -6.77 -14.27
CA LYS A 122 -9.70 -7.17 -12.97
C LYS A 122 -8.65 -7.89 -12.13
N CYS A 123 -8.83 -7.88 -10.81
CA CYS A 123 -8.03 -8.65 -9.86
C CYS A 123 -8.93 -9.61 -9.06
N SER A 124 -8.40 -10.76 -8.66
CA SER A 124 -9.10 -11.78 -7.87
C SER A 124 -8.22 -12.35 -6.75
N SER A 125 -8.72 -13.32 -5.98
CA SER A 125 -7.91 -14.04 -4.99
C SER A 125 -6.58 -14.50 -5.58
N GLY A 126 -5.49 -14.27 -4.86
CA GLY A 126 -4.11 -14.53 -5.28
C GLY A 126 -3.44 -13.37 -6.02
N ASP A 127 -4.17 -12.40 -6.56
CA ASP A 127 -3.59 -11.19 -7.13
C ASP A 127 -3.15 -10.20 -6.03
N ARG A 128 -2.22 -9.33 -6.41
CA ARG A 128 -1.64 -8.29 -5.56
C ARG A 128 -1.74 -6.95 -6.27
N ILE A 129 -2.32 -5.96 -5.59
CA ILE A 129 -2.45 -4.59 -6.09
C ILE A 129 -1.48 -3.71 -5.32
N GLY A 130 -0.61 -3.00 -6.05
CA GLY A 130 0.26 -1.98 -5.47
C GLY A 130 -0.19 -0.57 -5.82
N CYS A 131 0.11 0.37 -4.93
CA CYS A 131 -0.13 1.80 -5.13
C CYS A 131 1.03 2.60 -4.55
N GLY A 132 1.52 3.58 -5.30
CA GLY A 132 2.61 4.43 -4.84
C GLY A 132 2.59 5.82 -5.45
N ILE A 133 3.47 6.67 -4.93
CA ILE A 133 3.70 8.04 -5.37
C ILE A 133 5.10 8.11 -5.99
N GLU A 134 5.22 8.67 -7.19
CA GLU A 134 6.54 8.88 -7.81
C GLU A 134 7.40 9.78 -6.93
N LEU A 135 8.68 9.45 -6.74
CA LEU A 135 9.58 10.17 -5.83
C LEU A 135 9.70 11.66 -6.18
N VAL A 136 9.71 11.99 -7.48
CA VAL A 136 9.75 13.38 -7.97
C VAL A 136 8.55 14.20 -7.48
N SER A 137 7.42 13.54 -7.20
CA SER A 137 6.22 14.21 -6.68
C SER A 137 6.48 14.88 -5.35
N PHE A 138 7.40 14.37 -4.50
CA PHE A 138 7.70 14.99 -3.20
C PHE A 138 8.53 16.28 -3.32
N GLU A 139 8.99 16.62 -4.52
CA GLU A 139 9.72 17.87 -4.81
C GLU A 139 8.82 18.93 -5.47
N VAL A 140 7.65 18.51 -5.97
CA VAL A 140 6.68 19.35 -6.64
C VAL A 140 5.34 19.31 -5.89
N GLN A 141 4.53 20.36 -5.91
CA GLN A 141 3.23 20.35 -5.19
C GLN A 141 2.14 19.60 -5.97
N THR A 142 2.47 18.45 -6.56
CA THR A 142 1.57 17.67 -7.42
C THR A 142 1.91 16.19 -7.29
N ALA A 143 0.93 15.39 -6.86
CA ALA A 143 1.10 13.95 -6.67
C ALA A 143 0.92 13.18 -7.98
N GLN A 144 1.99 12.57 -8.50
CA GLN A 144 1.91 11.55 -9.54
C GLN A 144 1.82 10.17 -8.88
N ILE A 145 0.66 9.55 -8.98
CA ILE A 145 0.31 8.29 -8.32
C ILE A 145 0.30 7.19 -9.36
N PHE A 146 0.91 6.05 -9.05
CA PHE A 146 0.95 4.89 -9.92
C PHE A 146 0.41 3.64 -9.23
N PHE A 147 0.04 2.67 -10.05
CA PHE A 147 -0.50 1.39 -9.58
C PHE A 147 0.20 0.21 -10.26
N THR A 148 0.30 -0.90 -9.53
CA THR A 148 0.80 -2.17 -10.04
C THR A 148 -0.23 -3.27 -9.84
N LYS A 149 -0.12 -4.30 -10.68
CA LYS A 149 -0.75 -5.60 -10.49
C LYS A 149 0.35 -6.66 -10.55
N ASN A 150 0.50 -7.43 -9.47
CA ASN A 150 1.51 -8.48 -9.33
C ASN A 150 2.92 -7.96 -9.66
N GLY A 151 3.33 -6.86 -9.00
CA GLY A 151 4.60 -6.17 -9.24
C GLY A 151 4.68 -5.37 -10.55
N LYS A 152 3.90 -5.72 -11.57
CA LYS A 152 3.95 -5.04 -12.88
C LYS A 152 3.11 -3.76 -12.91
N ARG A 153 3.70 -2.67 -13.41
CA ARG A 153 3.03 -1.37 -13.55
C ARG A 153 1.82 -1.46 -14.49
N VAL A 154 0.67 -0.95 -14.02
CA VAL A 154 -0.57 -0.82 -14.79
C VAL A 154 -0.67 0.55 -15.44
N GLY A 155 -0.34 1.60 -14.70
CA GLY A 155 -0.38 2.98 -15.18
C GLY A 155 -0.23 4.00 -14.05
N SER A 156 -0.42 5.27 -14.39
CA SER A 156 -0.36 6.39 -13.43
C SER A 156 -1.45 7.43 -13.66
N THR A 157 -1.62 8.31 -12.68
CA THR A 157 -2.48 9.50 -12.75
C THR A 157 -1.85 10.64 -11.96
N ILE A 158 -2.19 11.86 -12.34
CA ILE A 158 -1.76 13.06 -11.64
C ILE A 158 -2.94 13.61 -10.84
N MET A 159 -2.69 13.96 -9.58
CA MET A 159 -3.63 14.67 -8.73
C MET A 159 -3.07 16.07 -8.41
N PRO A 160 -3.87 17.14 -8.57
CA PRO A 160 -3.44 18.52 -8.33
C PRO A 160 -3.42 18.86 -6.84
N LEU A 161 -2.72 18.05 -6.04
CA LEU A 161 -2.56 18.21 -4.59
C LEU A 161 -1.15 17.76 -4.17
N SER A 162 -0.74 18.18 -2.98
CA SER A 162 0.54 17.76 -2.38
C SER A 162 0.53 16.25 -2.12
N PRO A 163 1.63 15.52 -2.41
CA PRO A 163 1.74 14.11 -2.00
C PRO A 163 1.77 13.95 -0.48
N ASP A 164 2.20 14.99 0.25
CA ASP A 164 2.20 15.00 1.70
C ASP A 164 0.76 14.98 2.23
N GLY A 165 0.38 13.88 2.88
CA GLY A 165 -0.96 13.71 3.45
C GLY A 165 -1.90 12.80 2.65
N LEU A 166 -1.36 12.03 1.70
CA LEU A 166 -2.06 10.90 1.07
C LEU A 166 -1.79 9.59 1.84
N PHE A 167 -2.87 8.98 2.32
CA PHE A 167 -2.84 7.80 3.17
C PHE A 167 -3.22 6.55 2.38
N PRO A 168 -2.48 5.44 2.53
CA PRO A 168 -2.92 4.13 2.04
C PRO A 168 -4.32 3.79 2.55
N ALA A 169 -5.18 3.34 1.65
CA ALA A 169 -6.53 2.94 1.99
C ALA A 169 -6.97 1.70 1.22
N VAL A 170 -7.81 0.91 1.88
CA VAL A 170 -8.45 -0.28 1.34
C VAL A 170 -9.94 -0.16 1.58
N GLY A 171 -10.74 -0.41 0.55
CA GLY A 171 -12.19 -0.52 0.70
C GLY A 171 -12.70 -1.88 0.25
N MET A 172 -13.83 -2.29 0.82
CA MET A 172 -14.49 -3.59 0.66
C MET A 172 -16.01 -3.40 0.66
N HIS A 173 -16.75 -4.24 -0.04
CA HIS A 173 -18.21 -4.11 -0.18
C HIS A 173 -18.94 -5.44 -0.40
N SER A 174 -18.30 -6.58 -0.11
CA SER A 174 -19.00 -7.86 -0.14
C SER A 174 -18.47 -8.88 0.86
N LEU A 175 -19.37 -9.79 1.27
CA LEU A 175 -19.06 -10.85 2.22
C LEU A 175 -17.92 -11.74 1.71
N GLY A 176 -17.03 -12.12 2.62
CA GLY A 176 -15.87 -12.96 2.33
C GLY A 176 -14.67 -12.22 1.75
N GLU A 177 -14.76 -10.91 1.50
CA GLU A 177 -13.59 -10.13 1.07
C GLU A 177 -12.55 -10.08 2.20
N GLU A 178 -11.33 -10.49 1.88
CA GLU A 178 -10.19 -10.48 2.80
C GLU A 178 -8.91 -10.14 2.05
N VAL A 179 -8.09 -9.29 2.65
CA VAL A 179 -6.79 -8.91 2.09
C VAL A 179 -5.71 -8.91 3.16
N ARG A 180 -4.45 -8.99 2.71
CA ARG A 180 -3.27 -8.73 3.52
C ARG A 180 -2.58 -7.45 3.06
N LEU A 181 -2.36 -6.54 3.98
CA LEU A 181 -1.75 -5.23 3.76
C LEU A 181 -0.23 -5.29 3.95
N HIS A 182 0.53 -4.73 3.01
CA HIS A 182 1.98 -4.65 3.06
C HIS A 182 2.41 -3.18 2.96
N LEU A 183 2.48 -2.50 4.11
CA LEU A 183 2.80 -1.05 4.18
C LEU A 183 4.27 -0.71 3.92
N HIS A 184 5.14 -1.71 3.92
CA HIS A 184 6.59 -1.60 3.69
C HIS A 184 7.01 -2.45 2.49
N ALA A 185 6.17 -2.49 1.45
CA ALA A 185 6.49 -3.18 0.22
C ALA A 185 7.56 -2.40 -0.57
N GLU A 186 8.44 -3.13 -1.24
CA GLU A 186 9.43 -2.58 -2.16
C GLU A 186 9.04 -2.99 -3.58
N LEU A 187 9.11 -2.06 -4.53
CA LEU A 187 9.02 -2.41 -5.94
C LEU A 187 10.36 -3.05 -6.34
N ALA A 188 10.31 -4.30 -6.80
CA ALA A 188 11.42 -4.87 -7.54
C ALA A 188 11.72 -3.96 -8.75
N THR A 189 12.92 -3.40 -8.80
CA THR A 189 13.40 -2.68 -9.98
C THR A 189 13.81 -3.72 -11.02
N GLU A 190 13.69 -3.40 -12.31
CA GLU A 190 14.10 -4.32 -13.40
C GLU A 190 15.58 -4.74 -13.31
N GLU A 191 16.39 -4.03 -12.51
CA GLU A 191 17.78 -4.39 -12.22
C GLU A 191 17.89 -5.65 -11.34
N ASP A 192 16.95 -5.92 -10.42
CA ASP A 192 17.00 -7.08 -9.53
C ASP A 192 16.78 -8.41 -10.28
N ASP A 193 15.96 -8.39 -11.33
CA ASP A 193 15.75 -9.56 -12.21
C ASP A 193 17.00 -9.91 -13.04
N SER A 194 17.93 -8.96 -13.22
CA SER A 194 19.17 -9.16 -13.97
C SER A 194 20.29 -9.82 -13.17
N VAL A 195 20.18 -9.87 -11.84
CA VAL A 195 21.20 -10.47 -10.94
C VAL A 195 20.98 -11.97 -10.73
N MET A 196 19.83 -12.52 -11.13
CA MET A 196 19.51 -13.94 -11.00
C MET A 196 19.87 -14.77 -12.24
N MET A 197 21.03 -14.51 -12.85
CA MET A 197 21.66 -15.48 -13.73
C MET A 197 22.48 -16.45 -12.88
N VAL A 198 21.91 -17.61 -12.58
CA VAL A 198 22.67 -18.75 -12.04
C VAL A 198 23.65 -19.14 -13.13
N ASP A 199 24.93 -18.86 -12.92
CA ASP A 199 26.04 -19.43 -13.67
C ASP A 199 26.04 -20.94 -13.44
N SER A 200 25.28 -21.62 -14.29
CA SER A 200 25.32 -23.07 -14.43
C SER A 200 26.67 -23.42 -15.04
N TYR A 201 27.73 -23.52 -14.22
CA TYR A 201 29.00 -24.11 -14.62
C TYR A 201 28.85 -25.62 -14.81
N GLU A 202 27.95 -26.05 -15.70
CA GLU A 202 27.83 -27.46 -16.10
C GLU A 202 29.05 -27.95 -16.93
N ASP A 203 30.00 -27.08 -17.26
CA ASP A 203 31.16 -27.42 -18.09
C ASP A 203 32.40 -27.97 -17.32
N GLU A 204 32.39 -28.06 -15.99
CA GLU A 204 33.56 -28.57 -15.22
C GLU A 204 33.50 -30.06 -14.83
N TRP A 205 32.41 -30.79 -15.11
CA TRP A 205 32.33 -32.23 -14.78
C TRP A 205 32.98 -33.17 -15.80
N GLY A 206 33.50 -32.64 -16.92
CA GLY A 206 34.11 -33.45 -17.99
C GLY A 206 35.60 -33.75 -17.86
N ARG A 207 36.30 -33.30 -16.80
CA ARG A 207 37.78 -33.37 -16.70
C ARG A 207 38.34 -34.24 -15.58
N LEU A 208 37.52 -35.07 -14.93
CA LEU A 208 37.97 -35.99 -13.88
C LEU A 208 38.27 -37.39 -14.44
N HIS A 209 39.29 -37.48 -15.30
CA HIS A 209 39.90 -38.74 -15.70
C HIS A 209 41.42 -38.62 -15.54
N ASP A 210 41.91 -38.65 -14.29
CA ASP A 210 43.27 -39.08 -13.97
C ASP A 210 43.45 -39.15 -12.44
N VAL A 211 42.70 -40.04 -11.78
CA VAL A 211 43.04 -40.47 -10.42
C VAL A 211 43.83 -41.76 -10.54
N LYS A 212 45.17 -41.65 -10.54
CA LYS A 212 46.08 -42.79 -10.54
C LYS A 212 46.29 -43.26 -9.10
N VAL A 213 45.67 -44.38 -8.74
CA VAL A 213 45.92 -45.04 -7.44
C VAL A 213 47.29 -45.72 -7.48
N CYS A 214 48.27 -45.17 -6.76
CA CYS A 214 49.53 -45.86 -6.47
C CYS A 214 49.38 -46.65 -5.17
N GLY A 215 48.91 -47.90 -5.27
CA GLY A 215 49.05 -48.87 -4.19
C GLY A 215 50.47 -49.47 -4.23
N THR A 216 51.15 -49.48 -3.09
CA THR A 216 52.35 -50.31 -2.88
C THR A 216 51.97 -51.46 -1.95
N VAL A 217 52.14 -52.68 -2.49
CA VAL A 217 52.10 -54.06 -1.95
C VAL A 217 51.24 -54.35 -0.73
#